data_AF-D6TBK0-F1
#
_entry.id   AF-D6TBK0-F1
#
_cell.length_a   1.000
_cell.length_b   1.000
_cell.length_c   1.000
_cell.angle_alpha   90.00
_cell.angle_beta   90.00
_cell.angle_gamma   90.00
#
_symmetry.space_group_name_H-M   'P 1'
#
loop_
_entity.id
_entity.type
_entity.pdbx_description
1 polymer ?
#
loop_
_entity_poly.entity_id
_entity_poly.type
_entity_poly.pdbx_seq_one_letter_code
_entity_poly.pdbx_strand_id
1 'polypeptide(L)'
;MLASAYIKEREIREVAISRDGRGNYYASFSYREPEEAKRDGDTVAFDLGIKTLATGVNEEGRTYHIGGFKGSRWYNKQLDKLRSKRSKCKKKSRRYLHLSKVYKRVSQRKRNKKRHRILSHDDWLRELS
;
A
#
# COMPACT_ATOMS: atom_id res chain seq x y z
N MET A 1 20.75 9.02 14.10
CA MET A 1 20.86 10.50 14.19
C MET A 1 20.29 11.24 12.98
N LEU A 2 20.16 10.64 11.80
CA LEU A 2 19.70 11.35 10.58
C LEU A 2 18.24 11.87 10.62
N ALA A 3 17.29 11.13 11.20
CA ALA A 3 15.89 11.54 11.23
C ALA A 3 15.62 12.79 12.10
N SER A 4 16.44 13.01 13.14
CA SER A 4 16.25 14.12 14.08
C SER A 4 16.65 15.47 13.48
N ALA A 5 17.58 15.49 12.53
CA ALA A 5 17.98 16.70 11.83
C ALA A 5 16.95 17.08 10.75
N TYR A 6 16.46 16.09 10.01
CA TYR A 6 15.52 16.30 8.89
C TYR A 6 14.15 16.88 9.32
N ILE A 7 13.71 16.57 10.55
CA ILE A 7 12.45 17.06 11.10
C ILE A 7 12.60 18.47 11.71
N LYS A 8 13.81 18.86 12.13
CA LYS A 8 14.05 20.11 12.87
C LYS A 8 13.75 21.38 12.06
N GLU A 9 13.85 21.29 10.74
CA GLU A 9 13.64 22.42 9.81
C GLU A 9 12.21 22.48 9.23
N ARG A 10 11.33 21.54 9.58
CA ARG A 10 9.96 21.48 9.03
C ARG A 10 8.92 21.73 10.09
N GLU A 11 7.90 22.52 9.76
CA GLU A 11 6.76 22.78 10.63
C GLU A 11 5.95 21.48 10.82
N ILE A 12 6.12 20.84 11.98
CA ILE A 12 5.37 19.65 12.38
C ILE A 12 3.93 20.06 12.66
N ARG A 13 2.97 19.42 11.98
CA ARG A 13 1.53 19.68 12.18
C ARG A 13 0.90 18.72 13.16
N GLU A 14 1.23 17.44 13.06
CA GLU A 14 0.63 16.40 13.89
C GLU A 14 1.66 15.33 14.24
N VAL A 15 1.51 14.78 15.44
CA VAL A 15 2.25 13.60 15.88
C VAL A 15 1.26 12.54 16.30
N ALA A 16 1.36 11.36 15.68
CA ALA A 16 0.53 10.21 16.00
C ALA A 16 1.39 9.06 16.53
N ILE A 17 1.06 8.55 17.72
CA ILE A 17 1.67 7.35 18.27
C ILE A 17 0.77 6.16 17.96
N SER A 18 1.32 5.15 17.30
CA SER A 18 0.58 3.93 16.94
C SER A 18 1.33 2.69 17.39
N ARG A 19 0.58 1.60 17.63
CA ARG A 19 1.13 0.29 18.01
C ARG A 19 0.73 -0.74 16.97
N ASP A 20 1.69 -1.51 16.46
CA ASP A 20 1.39 -2.59 15.53
C ASP A 20 0.90 -3.86 16.24
N GLY A 21 0.41 -4.82 15.46
CA GLY A 21 -0.06 -6.13 15.98
C GLY A 21 1.05 -7.05 16.48
N ARG A 22 2.33 -6.64 16.44
CA ARG A 22 3.49 -7.34 17.03
C ARG A 22 3.95 -6.68 18.34
N GLY A 23 3.42 -5.51 18.67
CA GLY A 23 3.73 -4.77 19.89
C GLY A 23 4.74 -3.65 19.71
N ASN A 24 5.20 -3.38 18.48
CA ASN A 24 6.12 -2.27 18.21
C ASN A 24 5.35 -0.94 18.23
N TYR A 25 5.98 0.09 18.78
CA TYR A 25 5.46 1.45 18.78
C TYR A 25 6.10 2.26 17.65
N TYR A 26 5.31 3.11 17.02
CA TYR A 26 5.72 4.01 15.95
C TYR A 26 5.24 5.41 16.28
N ALA A 27 6.15 6.38 16.20
CA ALA A 27 5.81 7.80 16.17
C ALA A 27 5.80 8.26 14.72
N SER A 28 4.66 8.76 14.26
CA SER A 28 4.46 9.33 12.93
C SER A 28 4.39 10.85 13.06
N PHE A 29 5.25 11.56 12.37
CA PHE A 29 5.27 13.02 12.32
C PHE A 29 4.76 13.45 10.96
N SER A 30 3.73 14.28 10.91
CA SER A 30 3.29 14.95 9.69
C SER A 30 3.84 16.37 9.66
N TYR A 31 4.37 16.78 8.51
CA TYR A 31 4.87 18.12 8.28
C TYR A 31 4.34 18.63 6.94
N ARG A 32 4.31 19.95 6.77
CA ARG A 32 3.99 20.55 5.47
C ARG A 32 5.25 20.59 4.62
N GLU A 33 5.20 20.03 3.42
CA GLU A 33 6.18 20.36 2.38
C GLU A 33 5.76 21.66 1.68
N PRO A 34 6.70 22.57 1.40
CA PRO A 34 6.43 23.67 0.47
C PRO A 34 5.93 23.07 -0.85
N GLU A 35 4.84 23.60 -1.40
CA GLU A 35 4.43 23.23 -2.75
C GLU A 35 5.56 23.63 -3.71
N GLU A 36 6.14 22.66 -4.41
CA GLU A 36 6.95 22.98 -5.58
C GLU A 36 6.03 23.66 -6.61
N ALA A 37 6.54 24.70 -7.27
CA ALA A 37 5.82 25.34 -8.35
C ALA A 37 5.37 24.29 -9.37
N LYS A 38 4.10 24.36 -9.80
CA LYS A 38 3.60 23.51 -10.88
C LYS A 38 4.55 23.63 -12.06
N ARG A 39 5.19 22.52 -12.41
CA ARG A 39 5.93 22.42 -13.67
C ARG A 39 4.87 22.38 -14.78
N ASP A 40 5.01 23.22 -15.79
CA ASP A 40 4.27 23.05 -17.03
C ASP A 40 4.73 21.71 -17.62
N GLY A 41 3.83 20.72 -17.64
CA GLY A 41 4.12 19.36 -18.05
C GLY A 41 2.86 18.64 -18.45
N ASP A 42 3.01 17.56 -19.22
CA ASP A 42 1.90 16.82 -19.81
C ASP A 42 0.98 16.20 -18.75
N THR A 43 -0.34 16.28 -18.99
CA THR A 43 -1.32 15.67 -18.09
C THR A 43 -1.47 14.18 -18.40
N VAL A 44 -1.44 13.34 -17.35
CA VAL A 44 -1.77 11.92 -17.46
C VAL A 44 -2.97 11.59 -16.56
N ALA A 45 -4.03 11.06 -17.16
CA ALA A 45 -5.19 10.54 -16.44
C ALA A 45 -4.93 9.10 -15.99
N PHE A 46 -5.02 8.83 -14.68
CA PHE A 46 -4.82 7.49 -14.12
C PHE A 46 -6.12 6.85 -13.60
N ASP A 47 -6.40 5.62 -14.05
CA ASP A 47 -7.42 4.73 -13.48
C ASP A 47 -6.77 3.65 -12.59
N LEU A 48 -7.26 3.52 -11.35
CA LEU A 48 -6.76 2.54 -10.39
C LEU A 48 -7.64 1.28 -10.40
N GLY A 49 -7.16 0.22 -11.05
CA GLY A 49 -7.91 -1.03 -11.18
C GLY A 49 -7.80 -2.01 -10.01
N ILE A 50 -8.66 -3.03 -10.03
CA ILE A 50 -8.56 -4.19 -9.11
C ILE A 50 -7.45 -5.17 -9.56
N LYS A 51 -7.24 -5.28 -10.88
CA LYS A 51 -6.27 -6.19 -11.51
C LYS A 51 -4.95 -5.49 -11.87
N THR A 52 -5.03 -4.21 -12.22
CA THR A 52 -3.91 -3.32 -12.52
C THR A 52 -3.61 -2.44 -11.30
N LEU A 53 -2.38 -1.99 -11.15
CA LEU A 53 -2.05 -0.99 -10.13
C LEU A 53 -2.54 0.38 -10.58
N ALA A 54 -2.29 0.74 -11.84
CA ALA A 54 -2.82 1.92 -12.49
C ALA A 54 -2.80 1.71 -14.01
N THR A 55 -3.71 2.37 -14.72
CA THR A 55 -3.65 2.57 -16.17
C THR A 55 -3.64 4.08 -16.42
N GLY A 56 -2.59 4.60 -17.03
CA GLY A 56 -2.45 6.00 -17.40
C GLY A 56 -2.78 6.24 -18.88
N VAL A 57 -3.34 7.38 -19.24
CA VAL A 57 -3.45 7.86 -20.62
C VAL A 57 -3.02 9.33 -20.66
N ASN A 58 -2.11 9.67 -21.56
CA ASN A 58 -1.69 11.07 -21.77
C ASN A 58 -2.54 11.77 -22.84
N GLU A 59 -2.30 13.06 -23.06
CA GLU A 59 -3.03 13.88 -24.04
C GLU A 59 -2.84 13.41 -25.49
N GLU A 60 -1.74 12.72 -25.80
CA GLU A 60 -1.47 12.11 -27.11
C GLU A 60 -2.15 10.73 -27.31
N GLY A 61 -2.85 10.22 -26.29
CA GLY A 61 -3.49 8.90 -26.32
C GLY A 61 -2.54 7.71 -26.07
N ARG A 62 -1.29 7.96 -25.65
CA ARG A 62 -0.37 6.89 -25.22
C ARG A 62 -0.86 6.29 -23.90
N THR A 63 -0.93 4.96 -23.85
CA THR A 63 -1.40 4.24 -22.67
C THR A 63 -0.23 3.66 -21.86
N TYR A 64 -0.29 3.84 -20.55
CA TYR A 64 0.68 3.34 -19.58
C TYR A 64 0.01 2.30 -18.70
N HIS A 65 0.50 1.05 -18.72
CA HIS A 65 -0.11 -0.03 -17.93
C HIS A 65 0.81 -0.47 -16.79
N ILE A 66 0.46 -0.08 -15.57
CA ILE A 66 1.12 -0.59 -14.38
C ILE A 66 0.43 -1.89 -13.95
N GLY A 67 1.05 -3.01 -14.30
CA GLY A 67 0.54 -4.34 -13.98
C GLY A 67 0.45 -4.61 -12.48
N GLY A 68 -0.46 -5.49 -12.08
CA GLY A 68 -0.52 -6.00 -10.71
C GLY A 68 0.71 -6.84 -10.30
N PHE A 69 0.76 -7.24 -9.04
CA PHE A 69 1.78 -8.18 -8.59
C PHE A 69 1.42 -9.62 -8.99
N LYS A 70 2.44 -10.40 -9.42
CA LYS A 70 2.29 -11.81 -9.78
C LYS A 70 1.78 -12.61 -8.56
N GLY A 71 0.76 -13.44 -8.79
CA GLY A 71 0.17 -14.30 -7.74
C GLY A 71 -1.01 -13.68 -6.99
N SER A 72 -1.50 -12.50 -7.37
CA SER A 72 -2.67 -11.86 -6.73
C SER A 72 -3.91 -12.77 -6.68
N ARG A 73 -4.20 -13.49 -7.78
CA ARG A 73 -5.28 -14.50 -7.86
C ARG A 73 -5.10 -15.63 -6.84
N TRP A 74 -3.88 -16.14 -6.67
CA TRP A 74 -3.60 -17.19 -5.70
C TRP A 74 -3.88 -16.70 -4.27
N TYR A 75 -3.39 -15.51 -3.92
CA TYR A 75 -3.67 -14.93 -2.60
C TYR A 75 -5.17 -14.73 -2.37
N ASN A 76 -5.91 -14.21 -3.36
CA ASN A 76 -7.36 -14.06 -3.25
C ASN A 76 -8.05 -15.40 -3.00
N LYS A 77 -7.74 -16.43 -3.80
CA LYS A 77 -8.29 -17.78 -3.62
C LYS A 77 -8.01 -18.35 -2.22
N GLN A 78 -6.80 -18.15 -1.68
CA GLN A 78 -6.48 -18.57 -0.31
C GLN A 78 -7.29 -17.79 0.74
N LEU A 79 -7.39 -16.47 0.58
CA LEU A 79 -8.15 -15.61 1.49
C LEU A 79 -9.65 -15.97 1.50
N ASP A 80 -10.23 -16.26 0.36
CA ASP A 80 -11.65 -16.64 0.23
C ASP A 80 -11.91 -18.02 0.85
N LYS A 81 -11.00 -18.98 0.65
CA LYS A 81 -11.06 -20.28 1.34
C LYS A 81 -11.01 -20.12 2.86
N LEU A 82 -10.15 -19.23 3.37
CA LEU A 82 -10.05 -18.93 4.79
C LEU A 82 -11.32 -18.24 5.33
N ARG A 83 -11.88 -17.28 4.58
CA ARG A 83 -13.16 -16.62 4.93
C ARG A 83 -14.30 -17.62 5.02
N SER A 84 -14.45 -18.48 4.01
CA SER A 84 -15.49 -19.52 3.95
C SER A 84 -15.36 -20.53 5.10
N LYS A 85 -14.14 -20.98 5.42
CA LYS A 85 -13.93 -21.85 6.58
C LYS A 85 -14.24 -21.15 7.91
N ARG A 86 -13.93 -19.85 8.02
CA ARG A 86 -14.14 -19.06 9.24
C ARG A 86 -15.61 -18.75 9.48
N SER A 87 -16.40 -18.49 8.44
CA SER A 87 -17.84 -18.18 8.57
C SER A 87 -18.62 -19.35 9.16
N LYS A 88 -18.19 -20.59 8.88
CA LYS A 88 -18.78 -21.81 9.46
C LYS A 88 -18.38 -22.10 10.91
N CYS A 89 -17.51 -21.29 11.52
CA CYS A 89 -17.03 -21.52 12.88
C CYS A 89 -17.81 -20.67 13.89
N LYS A 90 -18.07 -21.22 15.09
CA LYS A 90 -18.51 -20.42 16.24
C LYS A 90 -17.48 -19.32 16.54
N LYS A 91 -17.93 -18.06 16.61
CA LYS A 91 -17.07 -16.91 16.91
C LYS A 91 -16.28 -17.16 18.19
N LYS A 92 -15.00 -16.74 18.22
CA LYS A 92 -14.05 -16.95 19.33
C LYS A 92 -13.69 -18.41 19.66
N SER A 93 -14.22 -19.42 18.95
CA SER A 93 -13.73 -20.80 19.09
C SER A 93 -12.25 -20.92 18.72
N ARG A 94 -11.56 -21.95 19.23
CA ARG A 94 -10.14 -22.24 18.91
C ARG A 94 -9.88 -22.23 17.40
N ARG A 95 -10.75 -22.89 16.63
CA ARG A 95 -10.69 -22.93 15.15
C ARG A 95 -10.90 -21.56 14.53
N TYR A 96 -11.88 -20.78 15.00
CA TYR A 96 -12.11 -19.40 14.52
C TYR A 96 -10.89 -18.51 14.75
N LEU A 97 -10.29 -18.57 15.93
CA LEU A 97 -9.10 -17.80 16.30
C LEU A 97 -7.90 -18.19 15.44
N HIS A 98 -7.67 -19.50 15.24
CA HIS A 98 -6.62 -20.00 14.35
C HIS A 98 -6.79 -19.49 12.92
N LEU A 99 -7.98 -19.68 12.32
CA LEU A 99 -8.26 -19.22 10.95
C LEU A 99 -8.12 -17.70 10.81
N SER A 100 -8.51 -16.94 11.84
CA SER A 100 -8.34 -15.48 11.87
C SER A 100 -6.86 -15.08 11.90
N LYS A 101 -6.02 -15.78 12.68
CA LYS A 101 -4.56 -15.58 12.69
C LYS A 101 -3.95 -15.89 11.33
N VAL A 102 -4.33 -17.01 10.70
CA VAL A 102 -3.84 -17.39 9.36
C VAL A 102 -4.28 -16.38 8.30
N TYR A 103 -5.54 -15.93 8.34
CA TYR A 103 -6.07 -14.89 7.45
C TYR A 103 -5.24 -13.61 7.53
N LYS A 104 -4.97 -13.12 8.74
CA LYS A 104 -4.13 -11.93 8.96
C LYS A 104 -2.74 -12.12 8.35
N ARG A 105 -2.11 -13.29 8.54
CA ARG A 105 -0.79 -13.61 7.99
C ARG A 105 -0.77 -13.62 6.46
N VAL A 106 -1.73 -14.28 5.82
CA VAL A 106 -1.84 -14.34 4.35
C VAL A 106 -2.13 -12.96 3.76
N SER A 107 -3.02 -12.19 4.41
CA SER A 107 -3.31 -10.81 4.03
C SER A 107 -2.07 -9.90 4.12
N GLN A 108 -1.27 -10.05 5.19
CA GLN A 108 -0.01 -9.32 5.31
C GLN A 108 0.98 -9.68 4.19
N ARG A 109 1.15 -10.97 3.87
CA ARG A 109 2.02 -11.40 2.77
C ARG A 109 1.58 -10.81 1.42
N LYS A 110 0.26 -10.78 1.17
CA LYS A 110 -0.32 -10.13 -0.01
C LYS A 110 0.03 -8.63 -0.07
N ARG A 111 -0.14 -7.91 1.04
CA ARG A 111 0.18 -6.48 1.15
C ARG A 111 1.66 -6.20 0.91
N ASN A 112 2.55 -7.00 1.51
CA ASN A 112 3.99 -6.86 1.32
C ASN A 112 4.39 -7.07 -0.15
N LYS A 113 3.79 -8.06 -0.83
CA LYS A 113 4.05 -8.29 -2.26
C LYS A 113 3.55 -7.15 -3.15
N LYS A 114 2.39 -6.55 -2.81
CA LYS A 114 1.87 -5.36 -3.50
C LYS A 114 2.81 -4.15 -3.29
N ARG A 115 3.25 -3.88 -2.05
CA ARG A 115 4.18 -2.79 -1.73
C ARG A 115 5.50 -2.91 -2.49
N HIS A 116 6.11 -4.10 -2.47
CA HIS A 116 7.34 -4.35 -3.22
C HIS A 116 7.17 -4.07 -4.72
N ARG A 117 5.99 -4.36 -5.29
CA ARG A 117 5.70 -4.06 -6.70
C ARG A 117 5.58 -2.55 -6.95
N ILE A 118 4.94 -1.80 -6.05
CA ILE A 118 4.80 -0.34 -6.18
C ILE A 118 6.18 0.33 -6.10
N LEU A 119 6.96 0.02 -5.07
CA LEU A 119 8.30 0.58 -4.89
C LEU A 119 9.25 0.26 -6.05
N SER A 120 9.05 -0.86 -6.76
CA SER A 120 9.83 -1.18 -7.95
C SER A 120 9.35 -0.49 -9.23
N HIS A 121 8.20 0.19 -9.20
CA HIS A 121 7.67 0.99 -10.31
C HIS A 121 7.76 2.50 -10.02
N ASP A 122 8.01 2.91 -8.78
CA ASP A 122 8.19 4.33 -8.43
C ASP A 122 9.39 4.96 -9.16
N ASP A 123 10.39 4.15 -9.55
CA ASP A 123 11.51 4.60 -10.41
C ASP A 123 11.05 5.05 -11.81
N TRP A 124 9.94 4.51 -12.33
CA TRP A 124 9.41 4.86 -13.66
C TRP A 124 8.69 6.22 -13.68
N LEU A 125 8.11 6.66 -12.56
CA LEU A 125 7.46 7.97 -12.48
C LEU A 125 8.46 9.12 -12.53
N ARG A 126 9.73 8.86 -12.21
CA ARG A 126 10.82 9.83 -12.27
C ARG A 126 11.39 10.03 -13.67
N GLU A 127 11.18 9.08 -14.58
CA GLU A 127 11.61 9.18 -15.99
C GLU A 127 10.54 9.85 -16.87
N LEU A 128 9.32 10.05 -16.36
CA LEU A 128 8.20 10.71 -17.04
C LEU A 128 8.03 12.19 -16.65
N SER A 129 8.89 12.72 -15.76
CA SER A 129 8.87 14.09 -15.22
C SER A 129 10.17 14.83 -15.50
#